data_AF-A0AAQ4EXF4-F1
#
_entry.id   AF-A0AAQ4EXF4-F1
#
_cell.length_a   1.000
_cell.length_b   1.000
_cell.length_c   1.000
_cell.angle_alpha   90.00
_cell.angle_beta   90.00
_cell.angle_gamma   90.00
#
_symmetry.space_group_name_H-M   'P 1'
#
loop_
_entity.id
_entity.type
_entity.pdbx_description
1 polymer ?
#
loop_
_entity_poly.entity_id
_entity_poly.type
_entity_poly.pdbx_seq_one_letter_code
_entity_poly.pdbx_strand_id
1 'polypeptide(L)'
;MGVTVHNLAQYLALTVHWAALEGVRRQMEAFREGFEAVFPLAQLTLFYADEASTVPRCKKREICLVNCFMLGHECLMEDGNTLEQLFCGSGPSLWDVKSLMDCCRPDHGYSHDSRAIKFLFEILSSYRAEEQRAFLQFVTGSPRLPVGGFKSLSPPLTIVRKTFEPNENPDDYLPSVMTCVNYLKLPDYSDVRVMRERLRVAASEGQHSFHLS
;
A
#
# COMPACT_ATOMS: atom_id res chain seq x y z
N MET A 1 -10.29 14.03 34.07
CA MET A 1 -10.50 15.12 33.09
C MET A 1 -11.11 14.50 31.84
N GLY A 2 -12.15 15.12 31.27
CA GLY A 2 -12.72 14.69 29.99
C GLY A 2 -11.93 15.22 28.79
N VAL A 3 -12.16 14.61 27.62
CA VAL A 3 -11.67 15.13 26.34
C VAL A 3 -12.49 16.38 25.98
N THR A 4 -11.80 17.45 25.59
CA THR A 4 -12.37 18.74 25.16
C THR A 4 -11.75 19.13 23.82
N VAL A 5 -12.35 20.10 23.12
CA VAL A 5 -11.79 20.61 21.86
C VAL A 5 -10.36 21.14 22.00
N HIS A 6 -9.99 21.64 23.19
CA HIS A 6 -8.67 22.19 23.47
C HIS A 6 -7.60 21.13 23.74
N ASN A 7 -7.98 19.91 24.13
CA ASN A 7 -7.04 18.81 24.39
C ASN A 7 -7.16 17.64 23.41
N LEU A 8 -8.08 17.70 22.45
CA LEU A 8 -8.35 16.63 21.49
C LEU A 8 -7.09 16.24 20.70
N ALA A 9 -6.31 17.20 20.20
CA ALA A 9 -5.09 16.92 19.46
C ALA A 9 -4.06 16.16 20.31
N GLN A 10 -3.87 16.59 21.57
CA GLN A 10 -2.98 15.93 22.51
C GLN A 10 -3.49 14.53 22.88
N TYR A 11 -4.79 14.38 23.09
CA TYR A 11 -5.42 13.10 23.36
C TYR A 11 -5.24 12.11 22.21
N LEU A 12 -5.45 12.54 20.96
CA LEU A 12 -5.22 11.72 19.76
C LEU A 12 -3.75 11.31 19.66
N ALA A 13 -2.82 12.24 19.84
CA ALA A 13 -1.38 11.95 19.80
C ALA A 13 -0.96 10.92 20.85
N LEU A 14 -1.42 11.08 22.10
CA LEU A 14 -1.13 10.14 23.18
C LEU A 14 -1.79 8.78 22.96
N THR A 15 -3.00 8.75 22.38
CA THR A 15 -3.70 7.49 22.07
C THR A 15 -2.98 6.72 20.97
N VAL A 16 -2.54 7.40 19.90
CA VAL A 16 -1.76 6.78 18.82
C VAL A 16 -0.42 6.28 19.36
N HIS A 17 0.30 7.09 20.13
CA HIS A 17 1.57 6.69 20.76
C HIS A 17 1.35 5.46 21.64
N TRP A 18 0.35 5.46 22.51
CA TRP A 18 0.11 4.33 23.39
C TRP A 18 -0.30 3.08 22.60
N ALA A 19 -1.18 3.18 21.62
CA ALA A 19 -1.64 2.03 20.85
C ALA A 19 -0.55 1.42 19.95
N ALA A 20 0.24 2.25 19.26
CA ALA A 20 1.20 1.79 18.26
C ALA A 20 2.60 1.52 18.82
N LEU A 21 2.94 2.12 19.98
CA LEU A 21 4.29 2.06 20.52
C LEU A 21 4.31 1.45 21.93
N GLU A 22 3.72 2.13 22.91
CA GLU A 22 3.79 1.71 24.31
C GLU A 22 3.12 0.35 24.54
N GLY A 23 1.94 0.16 23.96
CA GLY A 23 1.08 -1.01 24.14
C GLY A 23 1.62 -2.29 23.52
N VAL A 24 2.60 -2.18 22.61
CA VAL A 24 3.27 -3.32 21.95
C VAL A 24 4.76 -3.41 22.30
N ARG A 25 5.27 -2.56 23.20
CA ARG A 25 6.71 -2.47 23.52
C ARG A 25 7.31 -3.82 23.88
N ARG A 26 6.69 -4.55 24.81
CA ARG A 26 7.26 -5.82 25.32
C ARG A 26 7.36 -6.88 24.23
N GLN A 27 6.36 -6.95 23.35
CA GLN A 27 6.33 -7.87 22.22
C GLN A 27 7.41 -7.49 21.19
N MET A 28 7.60 -6.20 20.96
CA MET A 28 8.58 -5.69 20.02
C MET A 28 10.03 -5.86 20.54
N GLU A 29 10.25 -5.68 21.84
CA GLU A 29 11.54 -5.96 22.50
C GLU A 29 11.89 -7.44 22.43
N ALA A 30 10.95 -8.32 22.78
CA ALA A 30 11.16 -9.77 22.68
C ALA A 30 11.43 -10.23 21.24
N PHE A 31 10.72 -9.65 20.26
CA PHE A 31 11.00 -9.89 18.85
C PHE A 31 12.40 -9.44 18.47
N ARG A 32 12.81 -8.24 18.89
CA ARG A 32 14.15 -7.69 18.64
C ARG A 32 15.24 -8.59 19.21
N GLU A 33 15.14 -9.01 20.47
CA GLU A 33 16.12 -9.90 21.11
C GLU A 33 16.22 -11.24 20.39
N GLY A 34 15.08 -11.85 20.05
CA GLY A 34 15.05 -13.11 19.30
C GLY A 34 15.65 -12.97 17.90
N PHE A 35 15.39 -11.85 17.22
CA PHE A 35 15.97 -11.56 15.91
C PHE A 35 17.48 -11.34 16.00
N GLU A 36 17.95 -10.51 16.95
CA GLU A 36 19.38 -10.21 17.17
C GLU A 36 20.20 -11.45 17.55
N ALA A 37 19.58 -12.42 18.24
CA ALA A 37 20.21 -13.69 18.59
C ALA A 37 20.51 -14.58 17.36
N VAL A 38 19.77 -14.41 16.26
CA VAL A 38 19.94 -15.16 15.02
C VAL A 38 20.66 -14.34 13.95
N PHE A 39 20.42 -13.03 13.92
CA PHE A 39 20.98 -12.09 12.94
C PHE A 39 21.32 -10.76 13.62
N PRO A 40 22.60 -10.38 13.75
CA PRO A 40 22.99 -9.12 14.37
C PRO A 40 22.35 -7.93 13.64
N LEU A 41 21.69 -7.02 14.36
CA LEU A 41 21.12 -5.80 13.77
C LEU A 41 22.22 -4.89 13.22
N ALA A 42 23.44 -4.97 13.75
CA ALA A 42 24.64 -4.35 13.19
C ALA A 42 25.06 -4.91 11.81
N GLN A 43 24.45 -6.00 11.35
CA GLN A 43 24.58 -6.48 9.97
C GLN A 43 23.40 -6.06 9.11
N LEU A 44 22.33 -5.51 9.68
CA LEU A 44 21.29 -4.80 8.91
C LEU A 44 21.72 -3.38 8.51
N THR A 45 22.78 -2.84 9.12
CA THR A 45 23.41 -1.56 8.69
C THR A 45 24.20 -1.69 7.38
N LEU A 46 24.30 -2.90 6.80
CA LEU A 46 24.85 -3.13 5.45
C LEU A 46 24.04 -2.48 4.31
N PHE A 47 22.92 -1.84 4.64
CA PHE A 47 22.21 -0.97 3.72
C PHE A 47 22.01 0.40 4.36
N TYR A 48 23.02 1.26 4.28
CA TYR A 48 22.95 2.59 3.64
C TYR A 48 24.19 3.42 3.99
N ALA A 49 24.89 3.88 2.95
CA ALA A 49 25.56 5.18 2.90
C ALA A 49 25.62 5.60 1.43
N ASP A 50 24.77 6.54 1.03
CA ASP A 50 25.18 7.53 0.03
C ASP A 50 25.19 8.87 0.79
N GLU A 51 26.37 9.50 0.83
CA GLU A 51 26.77 10.52 1.79
C GLU A 51 26.24 11.93 1.45
N ALA A 52 24.95 12.07 1.12
CA ALA A 52 24.40 13.35 0.67
C ALA A 52 23.16 13.87 1.42
N SER A 53 22.56 13.13 2.35
CA SER A 53 21.38 13.63 3.09
C SER A 53 21.33 13.16 4.54
N THR A 54 21.15 14.11 5.45
CA THR A 54 21.17 14.01 6.93
C THR A 54 20.07 13.14 7.56
N VAL A 55 19.35 12.32 6.78
CA VAL A 55 18.17 11.56 7.22
C VAL A 55 18.33 10.08 6.87
N PRO A 56 18.27 9.15 7.85
CA PRO A 56 18.33 7.71 7.59
C PRO A 56 17.11 7.25 6.78
N ARG A 57 17.36 6.54 5.67
CA ARG A 57 16.31 5.96 4.81
C ARG A 57 16.08 4.48 5.17
N CYS A 58 14.82 4.06 5.31
CA CYS A 58 14.45 2.69 5.71
C CYS A 58 13.67 1.96 4.62
N LYS A 59 13.94 0.65 4.45
CA LYS A 59 13.43 -0.18 3.34
C LYS A 59 12.25 -1.11 3.69
N LYS A 60 11.73 -1.10 4.93
CA LYS A 60 10.60 -1.95 5.37
C LYS A 60 9.81 -1.27 6.49
N ARG A 61 8.47 -1.31 6.48
CA ARG A 61 7.62 -0.72 7.56
C ARG A 61 7.90 -1.29 8.95
N GLU A 62 8.16 -2.60 9.05
CA GLU A 62 8.46 -3.29 10.32
C GLU A 62 9.86 -2.95 10.84
N ILE A 63 10.86 -2.87 9.96
CA ILE A 63 12.24 -2.49 10.32
C ILE A 63 12.35 -0.99 10.57
N CYS A 64 11.57 -0.17 9.87
CA CYS A 64 11.44 1.27 10.10
C CYS A 64 10.74 1.55 11.44
N LEU A 65 9.73 0.75 11.81
CA LEU A 65 9.16 0.80 13.16
C LEU A 65 10.21 0.41 14.21
N VAL A 66 11.02 -0.63 14.01
CA VAL A 66 12.12 -0.94 14.93
C VAL A 66 13.13 0.22 14.98
N ASN A 67 13.62 0.74 13.86
CA ASN A 67 14.65 1.79 13.86
C ASN A 67 14.15 3.18 14.28
N CYS A 68 12.97 3.65 13.85
CA CYS A 68 12.36 4.88 14.37
C CYS A 68 12.06 4.77 15.86
N PHE A 69 11.62 3.60 16.35
CA PHE A 69 11.32 3.39 17.76
C PHE A 69 12.58 3.23 18.63
N MET A 70 13.67 2.69 18.07
CA MET A 70 14.94 2.43 18.78
C MET A 70 15.95 3.59 18.72
N LEU A 71 15.90 4.46 17.69
CA LEU A 71 16.90 5.52 17.45
C LEU A 71 16.35 6.96 17.49
N GLY A 72 15.02 7.17 17.50
CA GLY A 72 14.43 8.50 17.70
C GLY A 72 14.55 9.50 16.53
N HIS A 73 14.79 9.03 15.30
CA HIS A 73 14.87 9.88 14.10
C HIS A 73 13.67 9.69 13.15
N GLU A 74 13.28 10.75 12.43
CA GLU A 74 12.39 10.68 11.27
C GLU A 74 13.06 9.87 10.15
N CYS A 75 12.38 8.87 9.59
CA CYS A 75 12.91 8.05 8.49
C CYS A 75 12.03 8.17 7.25
N LEU A 76 12.68 8.36 6.09
CA LEU A 76 12.03 8.33 4.78
C LEU A 76 12.08 6.91 4.21
N MET A 77 10.96 6.44 3.65
CA MET A 77 10.85 5.11 3.04
C MET A 77 11.51 5.11 1.66
N GLU A 78 12.34 4.12 1.34
CA GLU A 78 12.79 3.86 -0.03
C GLU A 78 12.63 2.38 -0.42
N ASP A 79 12.40 2.12 -1.71
CA ASP A 79 12.14 0.80 -2.26
C ASP A 79 13.39 -0.09 -2.28
N GLY A 80 13.41 -1.15 -1.45
CA GLY A 80 14.49 -2.13 -1.35
C GLY A 80 14.17 -3.46 -2.02
N ASN A 81 14.73 -3.70 -3.21
CA ASN A 81 14.41 -4.89 -4.01
C ASN A 81 15.21 -6.17 -3.65
N THR A 82 16.22 -6.12 -2.78
CA THR A 82 17.25 -7.19 -2.72
C THR A 82 17.09 -8.21 -1.59
N LEU A 83 16.57 -7.84 -0.40
CA LEU A 83 16.53 -8.75 0.77
C LEU A 83 15.21 -9.54 0.89
N GLU A 84 14.11 -9.00 0.38
CA GLU A 84 12.78 -9.63 0.48
C GLU A 84 12.58 -10.79 -0.51
N GLN A 85 13.35 -10.81 -1.60
CA GLN A 85 13.39 -11.93 -2.55
C GLN A 85 13.98 -13.20 -1.92
N LEU A 86 14.87 -13.05 -0.93
CA LEU A 86 15.55 -14.17 -0.26
C LEU A 86 14.63 -14.92 0.73
N PHE A 87 13.68 -14.22 1.37
CA PHE A 87 12.83 -14.81 2.41
C PHE A 87 11.40 -15.16 1.94
N CYS A 88 10.88 -14.53 0.88
CA CYS A 88 9.45 -14.62 0.53
C CYS A 88 9.12 -15.46 -0.72
N GLY A 89 10.11 -16.04 -1.41
CA GLY A 89 9.88 -16.93 -2.55
C GLY A 89 9.33 -16.22 -3.79
N SER A 90 10.14 -16.11 -4.84
CA SER A 90 9.75 -15.52 -6.11
C SER A 90 9.02 -16.54 -7.00
N GLY A 91 7.68 -16.52 -6.97
CA GLY A 91 6.88 -17.06 -8.07
C GLY A 91 6.47 -15.91 -9.00
N PRO A 92 6.65 -15.99 -10.33
CA PRO A 92 6.11 -14.98 -11.24
C PRO A 92 4.58 -14.98 -11.15
N SER A 93 4.00 -13.95 -10.54
CA SER A 93 2.56 -13.72 -10.66
C SER A 93 2.28 -13.27 -12.10
N LEU A 94 1.60 -14.11 -12.87
CA LEU A 94 1.17 -13.78 -14.22
C LEU A 94 -0.05 -12.85 -14.12
N TRP A 95 0.13 -11.58 -14.45
CA TRP A 95 -0.95 -10.59 -14.53
C TRP A 95 -1.59 -10.62 -15.92
N ASP A 96 -1.96 -11.79 -16.42
CA ASP A 96 -2.71 -11.85 -17.68
C ASP A 96 -4.19 -11.50 -17.43
N VAL A 97 -4.84 -10.96 -18.47
CA VAL A 97 -6.23 -10.47 -18.40
C VAL A 97 -7.20 -11.54 -17.90
N LYS A 98 -7.02 -12.80 -18.31
CA LYS A 98 -7.91 -13.89 -17.92
C LYS A 98 -7.75 -14.21 -16.43
N SER A 99 -6.52 -14.32 -15.96
CA SER A 99 -6.23 -14.53 -14.53
C SER A 99 -6.80 -13.40 -13.67
N LEU A 100 -6.68 -12.14 -14.11
CA LEU A 100 -7.22 -10.97 -13.42
C LEU A 100 -8.75 -10.98 -13.36
N MET A 101 -9.42 -11.34 -14.47
CA MET A 101 -10.87 -11.52 -14.51
C MET A 101 -11.34 -12.63 -13.58
N ASP A 102 -10.61 -13.74 -13.50
CA ASP A 102 -11.00 -14.89 -12.67
C ASP A 102 -10.87 -14.59 -11.16
N CYS A 103 -9.99 -13.66 -10.76
CA CYS A 103 -9.71 -13.40 -9.34
C CYS A 103 -10.33 -12.12 -8.78
N CYS A 104 -10.60 -11.11 -9.62
CA CYS A 104 -11.18 -9.84 -9.18
C CYS A 104 -12.71 -9.86 -9.33
N ARG A 105 -13.42 -9.15 -8.46
CA ARG A 105 -14.89 -9.11 -8.44
C ARG A 105 -15.43 -7.73 -8.81
N PRO A 106 -15.86 -7.50 -10.05
CA PRO A 106 -16.68 -6.34 -10.38
C PRO A 106 -18.01 -6.39 -9.63
N ASP A 107 -18.44 -5.26 -9.07
CA ASP A 107 -19.72 -5.14 -8.37
C ASP A 107 -20.28 -3.71 -8.52
N HIS A 108 -21.49 -3.47 -8.01
CA HIS A 108 -22.13 -2.15 -7.84
C HIS A 108 -21.92 -1.21 -9.03
N GLY A 109 -22.53 -1.55 -10.16
CA GLY A 109 -22.49 -0.75 -11.40
C GLY A 109 -21.40 -1.18 -12.39
N TYR A 110 -20.59 -2.18 -12.05
CA TYR A 110 -19.72 -2.88 -13.00
C TYR A 110 -19.98 -4.38 -13.04
N SER A 111 -19.64 -4.95 -14.19
CA SER A 111 -19.63 -6.39 -14.50
C SER A 111 -18.37 -6.71 -15.30
N HIS A 112 -18.02 -7.98 -15.48
CA HIS A 112 -16.88 -8.38 -16.32
C HIS A 112 -16.98 -7.89 -17.78
N ASP A 113 -18.19 -7.61 -18.27
CA ASP A 113 -18.40 -7.09 -19.62
C ASP A 113 -18.23 -5.57 -19.75
N SER A 114 -18.17 -4.86 -18.63
CA SER A 114 -18.07 -3.40 -18.59
C SER A 114 -16.78 -2.93 -19.25
N ARG A 115 -16.88 -1.89 -20.10
CA ARG A 115 -15.74 -1.25 -20.77
C ARG A 115 -14.64 -0.85 -19.79
N ALA A 116 -15.01 -0.24 -18.66
CA ALA A 116 -14.06 0.17 -17.62
C ALA A 116 -13.29 -1.02 -17.01
N ILE A 117 -13.93 -2.18 -16.82
CA ILE A 117 -13.27 -3.38 -16.29
C ILE A 117 -12.30 -3.98 -17.31
N LYS A 118 -12.69 -3.98 -18.60
CA LYS A 118 -11.81 -4.41 -19.70
C LYS A 118 -10.57 -3.49 -19.80
N PHE A 119 -10.77 -2.17 -19.73
CA PHE A 119 -9.66 -1.21 -19.70
C PHE A 119 -8.74 -1.45 -18.51
N LEU A 120 -9.28 -1.64 -17.31
CA LEU A 120 -8.48 -1.88 -16.12
C LEU A 120 -7.58 -3.11 -16.31
N PHE A 121 -8.14 -4.26 -16.69
CA PHE A 121 -7.33 -5.48 -16.81
C PHE A 121 -6.35 -5.44 -17.98
N GLU A 122 -6.69 -4.77 -19.08
CA GLU A 122 -5.73 -4.50 -20.16
C GLU A 122 -4.54 -3.67 -19.65
N ILE A 123 -4.80 -2.58 -18.92
CA ILE A 123 -3.77 -1.73 -18.32
C ILE A 123 -2.90 -2.53 -17.35
N LEU A 124 -3.52 -3.23 -16.38
CA LEU A 124 -2.80 -4.02 -15.38
C LEU A 124 -1.96 -5.13 -16.04
N SER A 125 -2.44 -5.76 -17.11
CA SER A 125 -1.68 -6.78 -17.82
C SER A 125 -0.46 -6.25 -18.58
N SER A 126 -0.48 -4.96 -18.92
CA SER A 126 0.64 -4.27 -19.56
C SER A 126 1.66 -3.68 -18.57
N TYR A 127 1.35 -3.68 -17.26
CA TYR A 127 2.22 -3.10 -16.25
C TYR A 127 3.51 -3.89 -16.08
N ARG A 128 4.61 -3.15 -15.95
CA ARG A 128 5.91 -3.67 -15.54
C ARG A 128 5.92 -3.94 -14.03
N ALA A 129 6.92 -4.68 -13.57
CA ALA A 129 7.04 -5.07 -12.16
C ALA A 129 6.93 -3.90 -11.17
N GLU A 130 7.52 -2.74 -11.50
CA GLU A 130 7.45 -1.53 -10.66
C GLU A 130 6.02 -0.96 -10.57
N GLU A 131 5.33 -0.84 -11.72
CA GLU A 131 3.94 -0.37 -11.78
C GLU A 131 2.99 -1.33 -11.06
N GLN A 132 3.21 -2.64 -11.20
CA GLN A 132 2.45 -3.67 -10.47
C GLN A 132 2.62 -3.51 -8.96
N ARG A 133 3.85 -3.31 -8.48
CA ARG A 133 4.15 -3.09 -7.05
C ARG A 133 3.48 -1.84 -6.54
N ALA A 134 3.56 -0.73 -7.28
CA ALA A 134 2.92 0.53 -6.91
C ALA A 134 1.38 0.38 -6.85
N PHE A 135 0.79 -0.29 -7.84
CA PHE A 135 -0.66 -0.56 -7.83
C PHE A 135 -1.07 -1.46 -6.67
N LEU A 136 -0.32 -2.53 -6.37
CA LEU A 136 -0.60 -3.40 -5.23
C LEU A 136 -0.50 -2.63 -3.91
N GLN A 137 0.52 -1.78 -3.76
CA GLN A 137 0.69 -0.93 -2.59
C GLN A 137 -0.50 0.01 -2.42
N PHE A 138 -1.01 0.56 -3.53
CA PHE A 138 -2.20 1.39 -3.55
C PHE A 138 -3.45 0.61 -3.13
N VAL A 139 -3.75 -0.54 -3.75
CA VAL A 139 -5.04 -1.24 -3.52
C VAL A 139 -5.07 -2.16 -2.31
N THR A 140 -3.92 -2.70 -1.88
CA THR A 140 -3.82 -3.66 -0.77
C THR A 140 -3.05 -3.13 0.44
N GLY A 141 -2.31 -2.02 0.29
CA GLY A 141 -1.38 -1.54 1.32
C GLY A 141 -0.05 -2.32 1.38
N SER A 142 0.16 -3.30 0.50
CA SER A 142 1.39 -4.10 0.37
C SER A 142 1.88 -4.09 -1.09
N PRO A 143 3.19 -3.97 -1.36
CA PRO A 143 3.71 -3.99 -2.74
C PRO A 143 3.79 -5.41 -3.31
N ARG A 144 3.33 -6.42 -2.57
CA ARG A 144 3.28 -7.83 -2.97
C ARG A 144 1.98 -8.49 -2.56
N LEU A 145 1.53 -9.41 -3.39
CA LEU A 145 0.41 -10.30 -3.09
C LEU A 145 0.82 -11.40 -2.08
N PRO A 146 -0.14 -11.96 -1.34
CA PRO A 146 0.07 -13.18 -0.55
C PRO A 146 0.54 -14.36 -1.42
N VAL A 147 1.05 -15.41 -0.77
CA VAL A 147 1.34 -16.68 -1.43
C VAL A 147 0.04 -17.21 -2.08
N GLY A 148 0.08 -17.43 -3.40
CA GLY A 148 -1.11 -17.77 -4.21
C GLY A 148 -1.75 -16.60 -4.98
N GLY A 149 -1.18 -15.39 -4.88
CA GLY A 149 -1.54 -14.25 -5.73
C GLY A 149 -2.89 -13.62 -5.37
N PHE A 150 -3.57 -13.03 -6.36
CA PHE A 150 -4.85 -12.34 -6.16
C PHE A 150 -5.96 -13.25 -5.62
N LYS A 151 -5.92 -14.55 -5.95
CA LYS A 151 -6.91 -15.54 -5.46
C LYS A 151 -6.82 -15.76 -3.95
N SER A 152 -5.66 -15.47 -3.35
CA SER A 152 -5.43 -15.58 -1.91
C SER A 152 -5.78 -14.30 -1.14
N LEU A 153 -6.21 -13.22 -1.82
CA LEU A 153 -6.70 -12.03 -1.12
C LEU A 153 -7.99 -12.37 -0.38
N SER A 154 -8.00 -12.07 0.93
CA SER A 154 -9.15 -12.26 1.80
C SER A 154 -9.48 -10.95 2.51
N PRO A 155 -10.57 -10.26 2.12
CA PRO A 155 -11.51 -10.60 1.04
C PRO A 155 -10.90 -10.41 -0.38
N PRO A 156 -11.49 -11.00 -1.44
CA PRO A 156 -11.04 -10.78 -2.81
C PRO A 156 -11.13 -9.31 -3.25
N LEU A 157 -10.26 -8.91 -4.19
CA LEU A 157 -10.26 -7.55 -4.72
C LEU A 157 -11.59 -7.25 -5.42
N THR A 158 -12.38 -6.36 -4.84
CA THR A 158 -13.69 -5.93 -5.34
C THR A 158 -13.57 -4.58 -6.03
N ILE A 159 -14.10 -4.46 -7.25
CA ILE A 159 -13.99 -3.26 -8.09
C ILE A 159 -15.40 -2.74 -8.34
N VAL A 160 -15.66 -1.50 -7.93
CA VAL A 160 -17.00 -0.91 -8.06
C VAL A 160 -16.98 0.41 -8.79
N ARG A 161 -18.13 0.78 -9.33
CA ARG A 161 -18.29 2.07 -9.99
C ARG A 161 -18.36 3.18 -8.95
N LYS A 162 -17.50 4.18 -9.12
CA LYS A 162 -17.63 5.46 -8.42
C LYS A 162 -18.75 6.28 -9.08
N THR A 163 -19.72 6.71 -8.29
CA THR A 163 -20.85 7.51 -8.72
C THR A 163 -20.54 8.99 -8.60
N PHE A 164 -21.07 9.79 -9.53
CA PHE A 164 -20.88 11.23 -9.63
C PHE A 164 -22.22 11.91 -9.92
N GLU A 165 -22.32 13.19 -9.61
CA GLU A 165 -23.48 14.00 -10.00
C GLU A 165 -23.50 14.20 -11.52
N PRO A 166 -24.67 14.43 -12.15
CA PRO A 166 -24.80 14.47 -13.62
C PRO A 166 -23.91 15.50 -14.34
N ASN A 167 -23.48 16.55 -13.64
CA ASN A 167 -22.65 17.63 -14.20
C ASN A 167 -21.14 17.43 -13.94
N GLU A 168 -20.76 16.36 -13.25
CA GLU A 168 -19.36 16.06 -12.96
C GLU A 168 -18.80 15.11 -14.02
N ASN A 169 -17.57 15.38 -14.46
CA ASN A 169 -16.86 14.51 -15.39
C ASN A 169 -16.04 13.47 -14.62
N PRO A 170 -16.29 12.15 -14.78
CA PRO A 170 -15.52 11.10 -14.12
C PRO A 170 -14.00 11.18 -14.36
N ASP A 171 -13.58 11.72 -15.52
CA ASP A 171 -12.18 11.86 -15.92
C ASP A 171 -11.37 12.81 -15.04
N ASP A 172 -12.03 13.68 -14.29
CA ASP A 172 -11.38 14.66 -13.41
C ASP A 172 -11.04 14.08 -12.03
N TYR A 173 -11.54 12.90 -11.70
CA TYR A 173 -11.40 12.30 -10.37
C TYR A 173 -10.45 11.12 -10.36
N LEU A 174 -9.69 10.98 -9.27
CA LEU A 174 -8.88 9.81 -9.00
C LEU A 174 -9.74 8.64 -8.48
N PRO A 175 -9.31 7.38 -8.72
CA PRO A 175 -9.89 6.23 -8.05
C PRO A 175 -9.59 6.30 -6.54
N SER A 176 -10.43 5.63 -5.74
CA SER A 176 -10.22 5.53 -4.29
C SER A 176 -10.27 4.09 -3.81
N VAL A 177 -9.56 3.81 -2.73
CA VAL A 177 -9.34 2.45 -2.23
C VAL A 177 -9.69 2.35 -0.75
N MET A 178 -10.18 1.18 -0.34
CA MET A 178 -10.26 0.77 1.04
C MET A 178 -9.45 -0.51 1.18
N THR A 179 -8.17 -0.35 1.54
CA THR A 179 -7.18 -1.43 1.55
C THR A 179 -7.55 -2.57 2.50
N CYS A 180 -8.11 -2.26 3.68
CA CYS A 180 -8.51 -3.27 4.68
C CYS A 180 -9.51 -4.31 4.15
N VAL A 181 -10.25 -3.97 3.10
CA VAL A 181 -11.28 -4.84 2.50
C VAL A 181 -11.04 -5.09 1.01
N ASN A 182 -9.83 -4.81 0.51
CA ASN A 182 -9.44 -4.94 -0.90
C ASN A 182 -10.53 -4.41 -1.85
N TYR A 183 -10.89 -3.13 -1.71
CA TYR A 183 -12.03 -2.54 -2.42
C TYR A 183 -11.62 -1.29 -3.17
N LEU A 184 -11.77 -1.30 -4.50
CA LEU A 184 -11.41 -0.24 -5.43
C LEU A 184 -12.67 0.43 -6.00
N LYS A 185 -12.86 1.72 -5.72
CA LYS A 185 -13.86 2.58 -6.35
C LYS A 185 -13.25 3.24 -7.59
N LEU A 186 -13.68 2.80 -8.76
CA LEU A 186 -13.14 3.22 -10.04
C LEU A 186 -14.16 4.11 -10.79
N PRO A 187 -13.78 5.32 -11.22
CA PRO A 187 -14.59 6.13 -12.14
C PRO A 187 -14.78 5.45 -13.49
N ASP A 188 -15.93 5.71 -14.15
CA ASP A 188 -16.18 5.24 -15.52
C ASP A 188 -15.50 6.17 -16.53
N TYR A 189 -14.17 6.07 -16.58
CA TYR A 189 -13.34 6.89 -17.44
C TYR A 189 -13.73 6.75 -18.92
N SER A 190 -13.60 7.84 -19.66
CA SER A 190 -13.94 7.90 -21.08
C SER A 190 -13.03 7.01 -21.93
N ASP A 191 -11.73 6.96 -21.61
CA ASP A 191 -10.69 6.32 -22.41
C ASP A 191 -9.65 5.56 -21.56
N VAL A 192 -9.04 4.53 -22.16
CA VAL A 192 -8.00 3.69 -21.52
C VAL A 192 -6.76 4.50 -21.12
N ARG A 193 -6.41 5.55 -21.88
CA ARG A 193 -5.26 6.43 -21.57
C ARG A 193 -5.55 7.28 -20.35
N VAL A 194 -6.78 7.80 -20.23
CA VAL A 194 -7.22 8.55 -19.04
C VAL A 194 -7.16 7.65 -17.82
N MET A 195 -7.73 6.44 -17.90
CA MET A 195 -7.69 5.48 -16.80
C MET A 195 -6.25 5.14 -16.39
N ARG A 196 -5.37 4.87 -17.34
CA ARG A 196 -3.95 4.56 -17.07
C ARG A 196 -3.28 5.70 -16.31
N GLU A 197 -3.48 6.94 -16.76
CA GLU A 197 -2.87 8.10 -16.13
C GLU A 197 -3.42 8.33 -14.72
N ARG A 198 -4.75 8.23 -14.53
CA ARG A 198 -5.36 8.38 -13.20
C ARG A 198 -4.94 7.29 -12.22
N LEU A 199 -4.80 6.05 -12.68
CA LEU A 199 -4.25 4.95 -11.87
C LEU A 199 -2.79 5.21 -11.49
N ARG A 200 -1.97 5.67 -12.43
CA ARG A 200 -0.56 6.03 -12.19
C ARG A 200 -0.45 7.11 -11.13
N VAL A 201 -1.19 8.21 -11.30
CA VAL A 201 -1.22 9.34 -10.36
C VAL A 201 -1.67 8.87 -8.97
N ALA A 202 -2.76 8.12 -8.87
CA ALA A 202 -3.25 7.61 -7.58
C ALA A 202 -2.25 6.67 -6.90
N ALA A 203 -1.57 5.81 -7.67
CA ALA A 203 -0.57 4.90 -7.13
C ALA A 203 0.72 5.61 -6.68
N SER A 204 1.10 6.73 -7.30
CA SER A 204 2.25 7.53 -6.88
C SER A 204 1.94 8.51 -5.73
N GLU A 205 0.76 9.15 -5.75
CA GLU A 205 0.39 10.17 -4.76
C GLU A 205 -0.14 9.56 -3.46
N GLY A 206 -0.79 8.39 -3.53
CA GLY A 206 -1.29 7.66 -2.35
C GLY A 206 -0.20 7.12 -1.42
N GLN A 207 1.08 7.20 -1.82
CA GLN A 207 2.22 6.77 -0.98
C GLN A 207 2.64 7.84 0.04
N HIS A 208 2.31 9.12 -0.19
CA HIS A 208 2.84 10.25 0.60
C HIS A 208 1.77 11.13 1.23
N SER A 209 0.48 10.89 0.98
CA SER A 209 -0.57 11.81 1.41
C SER A 209 -1.85 11.10 1.87
N PHE A 210 -2.04 11.07 3.19
CA PHE A 210 -3.36 10.89 3.80
C PHE A 210 -4.00 12.26 3.99
N HIS A 211 -4.34 12.96 2.90
CA HIS A 211 -5.31 14.04 3.03
C HIS A 211 -6.69 13.42 3.21
N LEU A 212 -7.10 13.26 4.48
CA LEU A 212 -8.50 13.06 4.83
C LEU A 212 -9.31 14.21 4.22
N SER A 213 -10.33 13.84 3.46
CA SER A 213 -11.43 14.73 3.06
C SER A 213 -12.21 15.18 4.29
#